data_AF-A0A7K7UHW3-F1
#
_entry.id   AF-A0A7K7UHW3-F1
#
_cell.length_a   1.000
_cell.length_b   1.000
_cell.length_c   1.000
_cell.angle_alpha   90.00
_cell.angle_beta   90.00
_cell.angle_gamma   90.00
#
_symmetry.space_group_name_H-M   'P 1'
#
loop_
_entity.id
_entity.type
_entity.pdbx_description
1 polymer ?
#
loop_
_entity_poly.entity_id
_entity_poly.type
_entity_poly.pdbx_seq_one_letter_code
_entity_poly.pdbx_strand_id
1 'polypeptide(L)'
;MRKLTVFWFSFSCSFLHRFLHTGVMSDVHVTEHPAKIDILLDYSGGRLLFFNAERGLVLFTIRHKFTDAAYPTFALENAGALTLHMGMELPEFVKHS
;
A
#
# COMPACT_ATOMS: atom_id res chain seq x y z
N MET A 1 -6.78 1.81 -20.52
CA MET A 1 -6.92 1.55 -19.06
C MET A 1 -5.66 0.86 -18.57
N ARG A 2 -4.76 1.58 -17.88
CA ARG A 2 -3.59 0.94 -17.27
C ARG A 2 -3.95 0.54 -15.85
N LYS A 3 -4.23 -0.75 -15.69
CA LYS A 3 -4.47 -1.42 -14.41
C LYS A 3 -3.27 -1.14 -13.52
N LEU A 4 -3.45 -0.41 -12.42
CA LEU A 4 -2.45 -0.35 -11.35
C LEU A 4 -2.52 -1.70 -10.64
N THR A 5 -1.83 -2.65 -11.26
CA THR A 5 -1.77 -4.03 -10.81
C THR A 5 -0.89 -4.09 -9.57
N VAL A 6 -1.51 -4.04 -8.40
CA VAL A 6 -0.86 -4.38 -7.13
C VAL A 6 -1.06 -5.88 -6.92
N PHE A 7 0.02 -6.66 -6.94
CA PHE A 7 -0.01 -8.10 -6.67
C PHE A 7 0.90 -8.50 -5.50
N TRP A 8 0.31 -9.35 -4.65
CA TRP A 8 0.87 -10.37 -3.76
C TRP A 8 1.82 -9.96 -2.61
N PHE A 9 1.35 -10.18 -1.39
CA PHE A 9 2.13 -10.24 -0.15
C PHE A 9 2.09 -11.68 0.39
N SER A 10 3.24 -12.34 0.52
CA SER A 10 3.40 -13.60 1.27
C SER A 10 4.88 -13.91 1.53
N PHE A 11 5.29 -14.03 2.80
CA PHE A 11 5.35 -15.31 3.53
C PHE A 11 5.65 -15.04 5.02
N SER A 12 5.06 -15.81 5.94
CA SER A 12 4.98 -15.52 7.39
C SER A 12 6.27 -15.74 8.21
N CYS A 13 7.46 -15.56 7.62
CA CYS A 13 8.74 -15.65 8.33
C CYS A 13 9.83 -14.72 7.76
N SER A 14 9.63 -14.18 6.55
CA SER A 14 10.61 -13.30 5.92
C SER A 14 10.26 -11.84 6.18
N PHE A 15 11.22 -11.12 6.74
CA PHE A 15 11.32 -9.66 6.74
C PHE A 15 11.42 -9.05 5.32
N LEU A 16 11.02 -9.79 4.28
CA LEU A 16 11.16 -9.43 2.88
C LEU A 16 9.80 -9.00 2.33
N HIS A 17 9.73 -7.77 1.85
CA HIS A 17 8.58 -7.23 1.14
C HIS A 17 8.92 -6.97 -0.31
N ARG A 18 8.01 -7.36 -1.19
CA ARG A 18 8.17 -7.27 -2.63
C ARG A 18 7.23 -6.22 -3.20
N PHE A 19 7.79 -5.28 -3.95
CA PHE A 19 7.08 -4.21 -4.61
C PHE A 19 7.16 -4.38 -6.12
N LEU A 20 6.01 -4.35 -6.79
CA LEU A 20 5.91 -4.51 -8.24
C LEU A 20 5.37 -3.22 -8.87
N HIS A 21 6.09 -2.70 -9.86
CA HIS A 21 5.63 -1.56 -10.65
C HIS A 21 6.07 -1.69 -12.11
N THR A 22 5.11 -1.62 -13.04
CA THR A 22 5.38 -1.64 -14.49
C THR A 22 6.30 -2.79 -14.94
N GLY A 23 6.15 -3.97 -14.31
CA GLY A 23 6.97 -5.15 -14.60
C GLY A 23 8.32 -5.21 -13.88
N VAL A 24 8.70 -4.16 -13.14
CA VAL A 24 9.91 -4.14 -12.31
C VAL A 24 9.56 -4.58 -10.89
N MET A 25 10.32 -5.55 -10.39
CA MET A 25 10.15 -6.11 -9.05
C MET A 25 11.31 -5.66 -8.16
N SER A 26 11.00 -5.21 -6.96
CA SER A 26 11.98 -4.72 -5.98
C SER A 26 11.72 -5.37 -4.63
N ASP A 27 12.77 -5.95 -4.05
CA ASP A 27 12.72 -6.65 -2.78
C ASP A 27 13.35 -5.76 -1.69
N VAL A 28 12.60 -5.51 -0.61
CA VAL A 28 12.99 -4.66 0.53
C VAL A 28 13.02 -5.50 1.79
N HIS A 29 14.13 -5.46 2.51
CA HIS A 29 14.23 -6.06 3.83
C HIS A 29 13.84 -5.03 4.89
N VAL A 30 12.87 -5.37 5.73
CA VAL A 30 12.43 -4.56 6.87
C VAL A 30 13.02 -5.11 8.17
N THR A 31 13.23 -4.27 9.17
CA THR A 31 13.75 -4.75 10.47
C THR A 31 12.65 -5.32 11.37
N GLU A 32 11.39 -5.02 11.06
CA GLU A 32 10.22 -5.42 11.83
C GLU A 32 9.04 -5.64 10.88
N HIS A 33 8.12 -6.53 11.26
CA HIS A 33 6.92 -6.76 10.47
C HIS A 33 5.88 -5.66 10.77
N PRO A 34 5.49 -4.83 9.78
CA PRO A 34 4.45 -3.84 10.00
C PRO A 34 3.10 -4.54 10.20
N ALA A 35 2.38 -4.20 11.26
CA ALA A 35 0.99 -4.61 11.46
C ALA A 35 0.04 -3.84 10.53
N LYS A 36 0.42 -2.61 10.11
CA LYS A 36 -0.33 -1.83 9.13
C LYS A 36 0.60 -1.13 8.14
N ILE A 37 0.17 -1.11 6.88
CA ILE A 37 0.84 -0.38 5.80
C ILE A 37 -0.06 0.75 5.32
N ASP A 38 0.44 1.97 5.39
CA ASP A 38 -0.22 3.13 4.78
C ASP A 38 0.32 3.37 3.37
N ILE A 39 -0.55 3.81 2.48
CA ILE A 39 -0.24 4.03 1.06
C ILE A 39 -0.64 5.46 0.69
N LEU A 40 0.31 6.23 0.15
CA LEU A 40 0.07 7.60 -0.32
C LEU A 40 0.36 7.71 -1.81
N LEU A 41 -0.66 8.07 -2.59
CA LEU A 41 -0.49 8.45 -3.99
C LEU A 41 -0.45 9.98 -4.10
N ASP A 42 0.73 10.51 -4.43
CA ASP A 42 0.97 11.93 -4.66
C ASP A 42 1.12 12.17 -6.17
N TYR A 43 0.02 12.57 -6.81
CA TYR A 43 -0.01 12.91 -8.24
C TYR A 43 0.90 14.10 -8.57
N SER A 44 0.93 15.11 -7.69
CA SER A 44 1.69 16.33 -7.92
C SER A 44 3.20 16.08 -7.92
N GLY A 45 3.67 15.28 -6.96
CA GLY A 45 5.06 14.87 -6.81
C GLY A 45 5.44 13.66 -7.67
N GLY A 46 4.49 13.05 -8.38
CA GLY A 46 4.73 11.89 -9.24
C GLY A 46 5.28 10.70 -8.46
N ARG A 47 4.65 10.35 -7.33
CA ARG A 47 5.15 9.28 -6.46
C ARG A 47 4.04 8.52 -5.75
N LEU A 48 4.30 7.24 -5.51
CA LEU A 48 3.50 6.34 -4.68
C LEU A 48 4.38 5.85 -3.55
N LEU A 49 4.00 6.13 -2.31
CA LEU A 49 4.76 5.80 -1.11
C LEU A 49 4.03 4.74 -0.30
N PHE A 50 4.81 3.84 0.30
CA PHE A 50 4.36 2.84 1.25
C PHE A 50 5.05 3.10 2.59
N PHE A 51 4.29 3.13 3.68
CA PHE A 51 4.78 3.43 5.02
C PHE A 51 4.45 2.31 6.00
N ASN A 52 5.30 2.13 7.00
CA ASN A 52 4.91 1.48 8.25
C ASN A 52 4.06 2.50 9.02
N ALA A 53 2.77 2.20 9.23
CA ALA A 53 1.84 3.17 9.80
C ALA A 53 2.12 3.44 11.28
N GLU A 54 2.66 2.45 11.99
CA GLU A 54 2.96 2.51 13.41
C GLU A 54 4.16 3.40 13.72
N ARG A 55 5.14 3.46 12.80
CA ARG A 55 6.38 4.23 12.99
C ARG A 55 6.50 5.45 12.07
N GLY A 56 5.62 5.60 11.09
CA GLY A 56 5.68 6.68 10.11
C GLY A 56 6.91 6.62 9.20
N LEU A 57 7.55 5.45 9.07
CA LEU A 57 8.74 5.26 8.26
C LEU A 57 8.38 4.82 6.84
N VAL A 58 9.04 5.41 5.84
CA VAL A 58 8.88 5.00 4.43
C VAL A 58 9.51 3.62 4.24
N LEU A 59 8.71 2.66 3.79
CA LEU A 59 9.15 1.32 3.40
C LEU A 59 9.64 1.31 1.95
N PHE A 60 8.89 1.94 1.05
CA PHE A 60 9.24 1.97 -0.37
C PHE A 60 8.63 3.18 -1.06
N THR A 61 9.26 3.62 -2.15
CA THR A 61 8.78 4.73 -2.99
C THR A 61 8.91 4.36 -4.46
N ILE A 62 7.81 4.46 -5.18
CA ILE A 62 7.77 4.42 -6.64
C ILE A 62 7.74 5.87 -7.13
N ARG A 63 8.65 6.22 -8.05
CA ARG A 63 8.64 7.50 -8.76
C ARG A 63 8.10 7.29 -10.17
N HIS A 64 6.91 7.80 -10.42
CA HIS A 64 6.24 7.76 -11.72
C HIS A 64 5.24 8.90 -11.78
N LYS A 65 5.23 9.64 -12.88
CA LYS A 65 4.16 10.60 -13.18
C LYS A 65 2.85 9.87 -13.48
N PHE A 66 2.03 9.68 -12.44
CA PHE A 66 0.66 9.20 -12.57
C PHE A 66 -0.22 10.29 -13.20
N THR A 67 -0.94 9.98 -14.28
CA THR A 67 -1.83 10.94 -14.97
C THR A 67 -3.26 10.43 -15.04
N ASP A 68 -3.43 9.11 -15.05
CA ASP A 68 -4.74 8.47 -15.12
C ASP A 68 -5.28 8.23 -13.70
N ALA A 69 -6.60 8.08 -13.59
CA ALA A 69 -7.22 7.67 -12.34
C ALA A 69 -6.65 6.33 -11.85
N ALA A 70 -6.20 6.32 -10.59
CA ALA A 70 -5.77 5.11 -9.89
C ALA A 70 -6.92 4.52 -9.09
N TYR A 71 -7.02 3.18 -9.11
CA TYR A 71 -7.99 2.44 -8.33
C TYR A 71 -7.24 1.51 -7.37
N PRO A 72 -7.41 1.68 -6.05
CA PRO A 72 -6.79 0.78 -5.10
C PRO A 72 -7.34 -0.64 -5.31
N THR A 73 -6.44 -1.61 -5.37
CA THR A 73 -6.78 -3.03 -5.56
C THR A 73 -6.06 -3.83 -4.50
N PHE A 74 -6.80 -4.73 -3.83
CA PHE A 74 -6.27 -5.58 -2.77
C PHE A 74 -6.54 -7.04 -3.10
N ALA A 75 -5.57 -7.89 -2.80
CA ALA A 75 -5.67 -9.32 -2.97
C ALA A 75 -4.97 -10.03 -1.83
N LEU A 76 -5.56 -11.12 -1.35
CA LEU A 76 -4.94 -12.04 -0.40
C LEU A 76 -4.44 -13.26 -1.17
N GLU A 77 -3.19 -13.63 -0.94
CA GLU A 77 -2.62 -14.86 -1.49
C GLU A 77 -3.09 -16.10 -0.72
N ASN A 78 -3.10 -15.99 0.61
CA ASN A 78 -3.53 -17.05 1.52
C ASN A 78 -4.90 -16.72 2.13
N ALA A 79 -5.56 -17.73 2.69
CA ALA A 79 -6.79 -17.52 3.45
C ALA A 79 -6.54 -16.53 4.61
N GLY A 80 -7.44 -15.57 4.78
CA GLY A 80 -7.32 -14.52 5.79
C GLY A 80 -8.29 -13.38 5.54
N ALA A 81 -8.07 -12.26 6.23
CA ALA A 81 -8.83 -11.04 6.07
C ALA A 81 -7.88 -9.85 5.90
N LEU A 82 -8.31 -8.88 5.10
CA LEU A 82 -7.65 -7.58 4.96
C LEU A 82 -8.65 -6.51 5.40
N THR A 83 -8.29 -5.76 6.43
CA THR A 83 -9.11 -4.65 6.92
C THR A 83 -8.62 -3.35 6.30
N LEU A 84 -9.52 -2.64 5.63
CA LEU A 84 -9.22 -1.33 5.08
C LEU A 84 -9.53 -0.23 6.11
N HIS A 85 -8.52 0.59 6.40
CA HIS A 85 -8.68 1.78 7.23
C HIS A 85 -8.57 3.01 6.34
N MET A 86 -9.68 3.72 6.15
CA MET A 86 -9.64 5.00 5.45
C MET A 86 -8.96 6.03 6.36
N GLY A 87 -7.96 6.76 5.86
CA GLY A 87 -7.24 7.79 6.63
C GLY A 87 -8.05 9.05 6.95
N MET A 88 -9.36 9.01 6.73
CA MET A 88 -10.31 10.04 7.11
C MET A 88 -11.14 9.51 8.28
N GLU A 89 -11.24 10.27 9.37
CA GLU A 89 -12.27 9.98 10.35
C GLU A 89 -13.63 9.99 9.67
N LEU A 90 -14.46 9.00 10.00
CA LEU A 90 -15.84 8.96 9.54
C LEU A 90 -16.51 10.28 9.96
N PRO A 91 -17.12 11.04 9.03
CA PRO A 91 -17.78 12.28 9.39
C PRO A 91 -18.78 12.05 10.52
N GLU A 92 -18.87 12.97 11.48
CA GLU A 92 -19.69 12.78 12.69
C GLU A 92 -21.17 12.49 12.39
N PHE A 93 -21.68 12.96 11.26
CA PHE A 93 -23.07 12.71 10.84
C PHE A 93 -23.36 11.23 10.55
N VAL A 94 -22.35 10.40 10.27
CA VAL A 94 -22.53 8.95 10.01
C VAL A 94 -22.58 8.15 11.32
N LYS A 95 -22.13 8.73 12.45
CA LYS A 95 -22.05 8.04 13.75
C LYS A 95 -23.39 7.97 14.51
N HIS A 96 -24.42 8.66 14.04
CA HIS A 96 -25.71 8.82 14.74
C HIS A 96 -26.89 8.06 14.08
N SER A 97 -26.63 7.00 13.31
CA SER A 97 -27.70 6.21 12.66
C SER A 97 -28.06 4.94 13.41
#